data_AF-A0A1X9XVN8-F1
#
_entry.id   AF-A0A1X9XVN8-F1
#
_cell.length_a   1.000
_cell.length_b   1.000
_cell.length_c   1.000
_cell.angle_alpha   90.00
_cell.angle_beta   90.00
_cell.angle_gamma   90.00
#
_symmetry.space_group_name_H-M   'P 1'
#
loop_
_entity.id
_entity.type
_entity.pdbx_description
1 polymer ?
#
loop_
_entity_poly.entity_id
_entity_poly.type
_entity_poly.pdbx_seq_one_letter_code
_entity_poly.pdbx_strand_id
1 'polypeptide(L)'
;RCSSTASVMEILQFVGSTEIDPVFFESSYYVAPEEGVSKPYSLFFTALTEANQYAIAKVSMHRREHVVLIRPSEGALMLHTIY
;
A
#
# COMPACT_ATOMS: atom_id res chain seq x y z
N ARG A 1 10.03 -19.76 19.94
CA ARG A 1 8.55 -19.60 19.93
C ARG A 1 8.24 -18.13 20.13
N CYS A 2 7.89 -17.44 19.06
CA CYS A 2 6.92 -16.34 18.99
C CYS A 2 6.63 -16.22 17.49
N SER A 3 5.50 -16.73 17.01
CA SER A 3 5.11 -16.57 15.61
C SER A 3 4.61 -15.13 15.46
N SER A 4 5.54 -14.20 15.31
CA SER A 4 5.17 -12.85 14.90
C SER A 4 4.68 -12.95 13.46
N THR A 5 3.36 -13.02 13.28
CA THR A 5 2.71 -12.74 12.00
C THR A 5 2.86 -11.26 11.69
N ALA A 6 4.11 -10.79 11.56
CA ALA A 6 4.38 -9.55 10.87
C ALA A 6 4.01 -9.83 9.42
N SER A 7 2.84 -9.36 9.01
CA SER A 7 2.45 -9.33 7.62
C SER A 7 3.34 -8.29 6.95
N VAL A 8 4.52 -8.73 6.48
CA VAL A 8 5.51 -7.83 5.88
C VAL A 8 4.91 -7.27 4.59
N MET A 9 4.92 -5.93 4.50
CA MET A 9 4.65 -5.20 3.27
C MET A 9 5.98 -4.79 2.67
N GLU A 10 6.27 -5.28 1.47
CA GLU A 10 7.50 -4.98 0.74
C GLU A 10 7.17 -4.11 -0.46
N ILE A 11 7.76 -2.92 -0.54
CA ILE A 11 7.59 -2.03 -1.71
C ILE A 11 8.49 -2.54 -2.84
N LEU A 12 7.88 -2.84 -3.98
CA LEU A 12 8.58 -3.35 -5.17
C LEU A 12 9.02 -2.21 -6.08
N GLN A 13 8.12 -1.27 -6.37
CA GLN A 13 8.39 -0.13 -7.25
C GLN A 13 7.41 1.01 -7.05
N PHE A 14 7.75 2.17 -7.62
CA PHE A 14 6.86 3.33 -7.73
C PHE A 14 6.53 3.58 -9.19
N VAL A 15 5.27 3.93 -9.46
CA VAL A 15 4.74 4.19 -10.81
C VAL A 15 3.98 5.51 -10.82
N GLY A 16 3.97 6.21 -11.95
CA GLY A 16 3.16 7.42 -12.10
C GLY A 16 1.67 7.12 -11.93
N SER A 17 0.92 8.07 -11.35
CA SER A 17 -0.52 7.91 -11.11
C SER A 17 -1.35 7.68 -12.38
N THR A 18 -0.84 8.05 -13.56
CA THR A 18 -1.47 7.86 -14.86
C THR A 18 -1.06 6.58 -15.59
N GLU A 19 -0.11 5.82 -15.06
CA GLU A 19 0.42 4.62 -15.71
C GLU A 19 -0.43 3.37 -15.45
N ILE A 20 -1.28 3.40 -14.41
CA ILE A 20 -2.13 2.28 -14.02
C ILE A 20 -3.58 2.62 -14.34
N ASP A 21 -4.19 1.83 -15.22
CA ASP A 21 -5.63 1.90 -15.47
C ASP A 21 -6.41 1.35 -14.24
N PRO A 22 -7.41 2.09 -13.71
CA PRO A 22 -8.25 1.62 -12.61
C PRO A 22 -8.94 0.26 -12.85
N VAL A 23 -9.04 -0.21 -14.10
CA VAL A 23 -9.58 -1.54 -14.46
C VAL A 23 -8.82 -2.69 -13.79
N PHE A 24 -7.57 -2.47 -13.37
CA PHE A 24 -6.77 -3.48 -12.68
C PHE A 24 -7.07 -3.59 -11.17
N PHE A 25 -7.87 -2.70 -10.60
CA PHE A 25 -8.21 -2.73 -9.17
C PHE A 25 -9.33 -3.73 -8.91
N GLU A 26 -9.11 -4.65 -7.97
CA GLU A 26 -10.09 -5.65 -7.57
C GLU A 26 -10.74 -5.27 -6.22
N SER A 27 -10.02 -5.45 -5.11
CA SER A 27 -10.51 -5.15 -3.76
C SER A 27 -9.79 -3.95 -3.16
N SER A 28 -10.55 -2.98 -2.65
CA SER A 28 -10.03 -1.74 -2.06
C SER A 28 -10.10 -1.75 -0.54
N TYR A 29 -9.00 -1.37 0.11
CA TYR A 29 -8.86 -1.32 1.56
C TYR A 29 -8.24 0.01 1.98
N TYR A 30 -8.70 0.57 3.11
CA TYR A 30 -7.98 1.67 3.76
C TYR A 30 -6.83 1.11 4.58
N VAL A 31 -5.67 1.75 4.48
CA VAL A 31 -4.49 1.43 5.29
C VAL A 31 -4.44 2.41 6.45
N ALA A 32 -4.50 1.89 7.67
CA ALA A 32 -4.29 2.67 8.88
C ALA A 32 -2.95 2.26 9.51
N PRO A 33 -2.19 3.21 10.08
CA PRO A 33 -0.98 2.87 10.82
C PRO A 33 -1.33 2.13 12.12
N GLU A 34 -0.50 1.17 12.50
CA GLU A 34 -0.49 0.62 13.86
C GLU A 34 0.01 1.68 14.86
N GLU A 35 -0.30 1.46 16.14
CA GLU A 35 0.17 2.33 17.23
C GLU A 35 1.69 2.46 17.20
N GLY A 36 2.19 3.71 17.25
CA GLY A 36 3.62 4.00 17.19
C GLY A 36 4.25 4.04 15.79
N VAL A 37 3.48 3.76 14.73
CA VAL A 37 3.97 3.74 13.32
C VAL A 37 3.41 4.92 12.50
N SER A 38 2.88 5.95 13.17
CA SER A 38 2.26 7.12 12.51
C SER A 38 3.22 7.93 11.64
N LYS A 39 4.47 8.12 12.08
CA LYS A 39 5.48 8.92 11.37
C LYS A 39 5.90 8.32 10.01
N PRO A 40 6.30 7.04 9.90
CA PRO A 40 6.62 6.46 8.60
C PRO A 40 5.39 6.38 7.68
N TYR A 41 4.19 6.14 8.24
CA TYR A 41 2.94 6.20 7.47
C TYR A 41 2.72 7.60 6.87
N SER A 42 2.81 8.66 7.67
CA SER A 42 2.62 10.03 7.18
C SER A 42 3.68 10.42 6.17
N LEU A 43 4.95 10.02 6.39
CA LEU A 43 6.02 10.27 5.43
C LEU A 43 5.73 9.61 4.08
N PHE A 44 5.28 8.37 4.11
CA PHE A 44 4.95 7.63 2.89
C PHE A 44 3.76 8.23 2.16
N PHE A 45 2.70 8.61 2.89
CA PHE A 45 1.56 9.33 2.33
C PHE A 45 1.97 10.64 1.65
N THR A 46 2.76 11.47 2.33
CA THR A 46 3.26 12.73 1.78
C THR A 46 4.15 12.50 0.56
N ALA A 47 5.07 11.53 0.61
CA ALA A 47 5.97 11.23 -0.49
C ALA A 47 5.22 10.82 -1.76
N LEU A 48 4.22 9.93 -1.66
CA LEU A 48 3.40 9.54 -2.81
C LEU A 48 2.58 10.70 -3.36
N THR A 49 2.06 11.54 -2.47
CA THR A 49 1.24 12.71 -2.85
C THR A 49 2.07 13.75 -3.59
N GLU A 50 3.24 14.11 -3.05
CA GLU A 50 4.13 15.12 -3.65
C GLU A 50 4.76 14.64 -4.96
N ALA A 51 5.09 13.35 -5.05
CA ALA A 51 5.66 12.77 -6.25
C ALA A 51 4.61 12.46 -7.34
N ASN A 52 3.31 12.54 -7.02
CA ASN A 52 2.21 12.09 -7.89
C ASN A 52 2.42 10.63 -8.36
N GLN A 53 2.80 9.77 -7.43
CA GLN A 53 3.13 8.36 -7.67
C GLN A 53 2.27 7.42 -6.83
N TYR A 54 2.10 6.21 -7.33
CA TYR A 54 1.58 5.06 -6.60
C TYR A 54 2.72 4.08 -6.31
N ALA A 55 2.56 3.27 -5.27
CA ALA A 55 3.50 2.21 -4.95
C ALA A 55 2.92 0.85 -5.29
N ILE A 56 3.69 0.01 -5.96
CA ILE A 56 3.40 -1.42 -6.09
C ILE A 56 4.14 -2.12 -4.95
N ALA A 57 3.41 -2.95 -4.21
CA ALA A 57 3.93 -3.67 -3.07
C ALA A 57 3.48 -5.13 -3.08
N LYS A 58 4.21 -5.97 -2.36
CA LYS A 58 3.76 -7.30 -1.99
C LYS A 58 3.37 -7.29 -0.51
N VAL A 59 2.23 -7.88 -0.19
CA VAL A 59 1.75 -8.01 1.18
C VAL A 59 1.32 -9.43 1.46
N SER A 60 1.67 -9.95 2.64
CA SER A 60 1.13 -11.21 3.15
C SER A 60 -0.18 -10.95 3.88
N MET A 61 -1.31 -11.39 3.33
CA MET A 61 -2.62 -11.29 3.98
C MET A 61 -3.34 -12.63 3.90
N HIS A 62 -4.07 -13.02 4.95
CA HIS A 62 -4.83 -14.29 4.99
C HIS A 62 -4.02 -15.55 4.59
N ARG A 63 -2.73 -15.60 4.95
CA ARG A 63 -1.78 -16.68 4.59
C ARG A 63 -1.49 -16.80 3.09
N ARG A 64 -1.74 -15.76 2.29
CA ARG A 64 -1.36 -15.67 0.88
C ARG A 64 -0.59 -14.38 0.62
N GLU A 65 0.30 -14.42 -0.36
CA GLU A 65 0.96 -13.20 -0.86
C GLU A 65 0.07 -12.57 -1.93
N HIS A 66 -0.11 -11.25 -1.82
CA HIS A 66 -0.84 -10.44 -2.79
C HIS A 66 0.07 -9.36 -3.32
N VAL A 67 0.05 -9.15 -4.63
CA VAL A 67 0.56 -7.91 -5.21
C VAL A 67 -0.54 -6.87 -5.06
N VAL A 68 -0.17 -5.68 -4.62
CA VAL A 68 -1.10 -4.61 -4.30
C VAL A 68 -0.58 -3.29 -4.82
N LEU A 69 -1.51 -2.40 -5.14
CA LEU A 69 -1.23 -1.01 -5.45
C LEU A 69 -1.64 -0.14 -4.26
N ILE A 70 -0.74 0.73 -3.81
CA ILE A 70 -0.96 1.67 -2.72
C ILE A 70 -0.97 3.08 -3.32
N ARG A 71 -2.06 3.81 -3.06
CA ARG A 71 -2.24 5.20 -3.52
C ARG A 71 -2.72 6.11 -2.39
N PRO A 72 -2.28 7.38 -2.36
CA PRO A 72 -2.91 8.38 -1.51
C PRO A 72 -4.29 8.73 -2.07
N SER A 73 -5.30 8.79 -1.21
CA SER A 73 -6.68 9.17 -1.54
C SER A 73 -7.38 9.73 -0.31
N GLU A 74 -8.08 10.86 -0.46
CA GLU A 74 -8.96 11.43 0.59
C GLU A 74 -8.28 11.58 1.98
N GLY A 75 -6.97 11.88 2.00
CA GLY A 75 -6.22 12.05 3.25
C GLY A 75 -5.76 10.74 3.91
N ALA A 76 -5.92 9.60 3.24
CA ALA A 76 -5.44 8.29 3.71
C ALA A 76 -4.73 7.51 2.59
N LEU A 77 -4.00 6.45 2.96
CA LEU A 77 -3.51 5.48 2.00
C LEU A 77 -4.61 4.46 1.70
N MET A 78 -4.86 4.22 0.42
CA MET A 78 -5.69 3.12 -0.07
C MET A 78 -4.82 2.05 -0.69
N LEU A 79 -5.15 0.80 -0.40
CA LEU A 79 -4.54 -0.40 -0.95
C LEU A 79 -5.56 -1.09 -1.85
N HIS A 80 -5.16 -1.44 -3.06
CA HIS A 80 -5.94 -2.18 -4.04
C HIS A 80 -5.26 -3.51 -4.32
N THR A 81 -5.96 -4.63 -4.21
CA THR A 81 -5.46 -5.88 -4.81
C THR A 81 -5.55 -5.75 -6.34
N ILE A 82 -4.57 -6.32 -7.02
CA ILE A 82 -4.53 -6.38 -8.48
C ILE A 82 -4.67 -7.84 -8.94
N TYR A 83 -5.25 -8.04 -10.12
CA TYR A 83 -5.37 -9.35 -10.78
C TYR A 83 -4.02 -10.06 -10.99
#